data_AF-A0A3Q2ZRX7-F1
#
_entry.id   AF-A0A3Q2ZRX7-F1
#
_cell.length_a   1.000
_cell.length_b   1.000
_cell.length_c   1.000
_cell.angle_alpha   90.00
_cell.angle_beta   90.00
_cell.angle_gamma   90.00
#
_symmetry.space_group_name_H-M   'P 1'
#
loop_
_entity.id
_entity.type
_entity.pdbx_description
1 polymer ?
#
loop_
_entity_poly.entity_id
_entity_poly.type
_entity_poly.pdbx_seq_one_letter_code
_entity_poly.pdbx_strand_id
1 'polypeptide(L)'
;MVELPDYNKITFKENPAIPLEDIVPDTSPQAVHLLYKFLVYPSRQRCSARQALLHPYFFSSPLPAHHSELPVPYRGGRPLRQRLQAPPTDFSVDLPLQNSAVNPMLLQPHASCL
;
A
#
# COMPACT_ATOMS: atom_id res chain seq x y z
N MET A 1 -19.85 6.58 -38.11
CA MET A 1 -19.64 5.49 -37.14
C MET A 1 -18.16 5.37 -36.91
N VAL A 2 -17.69 5.66 -35.70
CA VAL A 2 -16.28 5.47 -35.34
C VAL A 2 -16.15 4.02 -34.90
N GLU A 3 -15.95 3.12 -35.86
CA GLU A 3 -15.61 1.73 -35.57
C GLU A 3 -14.16 1.71 -35.07
N LEU A 4 -13.98 1.20 -33.85
CA LEU A 4 -12.67 1.06 -33.24
C LEU A 4 -11.89 -0.01 -34.02
N PRO A 5 -10.76 0.33 -34.67
CA PRO A 5 -9.93 -0.66 -35.34
C PRO A 5 -9.42 -1.62 -34.26
N ASP A 6 -9.77 -2.90 -34.41
CA ASP A 6 -9.41 -4.03 -33.51
C ASP A 6 -10.36 -4.36 -32.35
N TYR A 7 -11.54 -3.72 -32.26
CA TYR A 7 -12.62 -4.20 -31.39
C TYR A 7 -13.02 -5.64 -31.79
N ASN A 8 -13.06 -6.58 -30.84
CA ASN A 8 -13.24 -8.03 -31.04
C ASN A 8 -12.05 -8.85 -31.59
N LYS A 9 -10.87 -8.26 -31.86
CA LYS A 9 -9.68 -9.06 -32.24
C LYS A 9 -8.90 -9.62 -31.05
N ILE A 10 -9.02 -8.95 -29.91
CA ILE A 10 -8.46 -9.40 -28.62
C ILE A 10 -9.59 -9.98 -27.78
N THR A 11 -9.56 -11.30 -27.60
CA THR A 11 -10.43 -12.00 -26.65
C THR A 11 -9.63 -12.30 -25.38
N PHE A 12 -10.14 -11.85 -24.25
CA PHE A 12 -9.60 -12.25 -22.95
C PHE A 12 -10.20 -13.61 -22.60
N LYS A 13 -9.34 -14.58 -22.26
CA LYS A 13 -9.81 -15.82 -21.69
C LYS A 13 -10.39 -15.54 -20.31
N GLU A 14 -11.49 -16.22 -19.98
CA GLU A 14 -12.00 -16.22 -18.62
C GLU A 14 -10.96 -16.87 -17.71
N ASN A 15 -10.49 -16.11 -16.72
CA ASN A 15 -9.55 -16.58 -15.72
C ASN A 15 -10.25 -16.52 -14.36
N PRO A 16 -10.48 -17.67 -13.70
CA PRO A 16 -11.05 -17.67 -12.37
C PRO A 16 -10.10 -16.96 -11.40
N ALA A 17 -10.67 -16.31 -10.39
CA ALA A 17 -9.87 -15.71 -9.34
C ALA A 17 -9.12 -16.79 -8.56
N ILE A 18 -7.81 -16.61 -8.41
CA ILE A 18 -7.00 -17.43 -7.51
C ILE A 18 -7.11 -16.78 -6.12
N PRO A 19 -7.44 -17.55 -5.06
CA PRO A 19 -7.45 -17.04 -3.69
C PRO A 19 -6.11 -16.39 -3.33
N LEU A 20 -6.15 -15.22 -2.66
CA LEU A 20 -4.94 -14.51 -2.26
C LEU A 20 -4.13 -15.29 -1.21
N GLU A 21 -4.80 -16.15 -0.45
CA GLU A 21 -4.21 -17.09 0.50
C GLU A 21 -3.23 -18.06 -0.18
N ASP A 22 -3.55 -18.49 -1.40
CA ASP A 22 -2.70 -19.38 -2.18
C ASP A 22 -1.54 -18.63 -2.84
N ILE A 23 -1.74 -17.35 -3.15
CA ILE A 23 -0.72 -16.49 -3.79
C ILE A 23 0.33 -16.02 -2.77
N VAL A 24 -0.10 -15.71 -1.55
CA VAL A 24 0.77 -15.18 -0.49
C VAL A 24 0.69 -16.11 0.73
N PRO A 25 1.37 -17.27 0.67
CA PRO A 25 1.42 -18.19 1.81
C PRO A 25 2.06 -17.50 3.04
N ASP A 26 1.80 -18.05 4.23
CA ASP A 26 2.34 -17.56 5.51
C ASP A 26 1.91 -16.15 5.93
N THR A 27 0.85 -15.63 5.31
CA THR A 27 0.31 -14.30 5.60
C THR A 27 -0.82 -14.37 6.62
N SER A 28 -0.91 -13.37 7.52
CA SER A 28 -1.98 -13.32 8.50
C SER A 28 -3.35 -13.09 7.83
N PRO A 29 -4.46 -13.61 8.39
CA PRO A 29 -5.79 -13.39 7.81
C PRO A 29 -6.15 -11.90 7.67
N GLN A 30 -5.64 -11.06 8.58
CA GLN A 30 -5.86 -9.61 8.54
C GLN A 30 -5.13 -8.94 7.37
N ALA A 31 -3.92 -9.40 7.04
CA ALA A 31 -3.18 -8.91 5.87
C ALA A 31 -3.86 -9.31 4.57
N VAL A 32 -4.30 -10.57 4.46
CA VAL A 32 -5.05 -11.06 3.29
C VAL A 32 -6.34 -10.26 3.10
N HIS A 33 -7.10 -10.03 4.17
CA HIS A 33 -8.31 -9.20 4.13
C HIS A 33 -8.02 -7.76 3.69
N LEU A 34 -6.90 -7.17 4.11
CA LEU A 34 -6.48 -5.85 3.65
C LEU A 34 -6.11 -5.85 2.15
N LEU A 35 -5.46 -6.90 1.65
CA LEU A 35 -5.12 -7.05 0.23
C LEU A 35 -6.37 -7.14 -0.65
N TYR A 36 -7.40 -7.88 -0.23
CA TYR A 36 -8.69 -7.93 -0.94
C TYR A 36 -9.32 -6.54 -1.11
N LYS A 37 -9.07 -5.61 -0.18
CA LYS A 37 -9.57 -4.22 -0.28
C LYS A 37 -8.76 -3.34 -1.22
N PHE A 38 -7.51 -3.70 -1.54
CA PHE A 38 -6.65 -2.99 -2.48
C PHE A 38 -6.78 -3.50 -3.91
N LEU A 39 -6.83 -4.82 -4.06
CA LEU A 39 -6.83 -5.52 -5.36
C LEU A 39 -8.24 -5.68 -5.92
N VAL A 40 -8.95 -4.55 -6.03
CA VAL A 40 -10.30 -4.46 -6.60
C VAL A 40 -10.24 -3.80 -7.98
N TYR A 41 -10.94 -4.39 -8.96
CA TYR A 41 -10.99 -3.89 -10.34
C TYR A 41 -11.66 -2.51 -10.43
N PRO A 42 -12.89 -2.30 -9.92
CA PRO A 42 -13.46 -0.97 -9.81
C PRO A 42 -12.62 -0.05 -8.93
N SER A 43 -11.97 0.96 -9.54
CA SER A 43 -11.11 1.91 -8.83
C SER A 43 -11.84 2.66 -7.72
N ARG A 44 -13.12 2.98 -7.91
CA ARG A 44 -13.97 3.67 -6.93
C ARG A 44 -14.26 2.84 -5.67
N GLN A 45 -14.14 1.51 -5.75
CA GLN A 45 -14.35 0.62 -4.62
C GLN A 45 -13.06 0.31 -3.85
N ARG A 46 -11.91 0.74 -4.37
CA ARG A 46 -10.61 0.51 -3.74
C ARG A 46 -10.52 1.31 -2.43
N CYS A 47 -10.02 0.66 -1.38
CA CYS A 47 -9.82 1.29 -0.08
C CYS A 47 -8.84 2.47 -0.16
N SER A 48 -9.21 3.60 0.45
CA SER A 48 -8.32 4.76 0.57
C SER A 48 -7.24 4.53 1.63
N ALA A 49 -6.10 5.22 1.50
CA ALA A 49 -5.02 5.15 2.50
C ALA A 49 -5.51 5.49 3.92
N ARG A 50 -6.36 6.52 4.06
CA ARG A 50 -6.90 6.94 5.36
C ARG A 50 -7.76 5.85 6.01
N GLN A 51 -8.53 5.11 5.23
CA GLN A 51 -9.31 3.98 5.73
C GLN A 51 -8.42 2.76 6.01
N ALA A 52 -7.42 2.52 5.18
CA ALA A 52 -6.49 1.39 5.33
C ALA A 52 -5.67 1.50 6.62
N LEU A 53 -5.21 2.70 6.99
CA LEU A 53 -4.45 2.94 8.23
C LEU A 53 -5.26 2.63 9.51
N LEU A 54 -6.58 2.54 9.42
CA LEU A 54 -7.46 2.14 10.53
C LEU A 54 -7.73 0.62 10.54
N HIS A 55 -7.11 -0.15 9.66
CA HIS A 55 -7.33 -1.58 9.56
C HIS A 55 -6.68 -2.34 10.74
N PRO A 56 -7.32 -3.38 11.29
CA PRO A 56 -6.76 -4.16 12.41
C PRO A 56 -5.36 -4.73 12.16
N TYR A 57 -5.00 -4.95 10.89
CA TYR A 57 -3.67 -5.41 10.49
C TYR A 57 -2.52 -4.58 11.11
N PHE A 58 -2.68 -3.26 11.23
CA PHE A 58 -1.65 -2.38 11.79
C PHE A 58 -1.57 -2.40 13.32
N PHE A 59 -2.56 -3.02 13.99
CA PHE A 59 -2.67 -3.06 15.46
C PHE A 59 -2.62 -4.49 16.00
N SER A 60 -2.60 -5.50 15.13
CA SER A 60 -2.42 -6.90 15.48
C SER A 60 -0.94 -7.28 15.49
N SER A 61 -0.54 -8.18 16.39
CA SER A 61 0.80 -8.76 16.36
C SER A 61 1.04 -9.52 15.04
N PRO A 62 2.24 -9.44 14.44
CA PRO A 62 3.38 -8.63 14.86
C PRO A 62 3.20 -7.15 14.51
N LEU A 63 3.56 -6.27 15.45
CA LEU A 63 3.57 -4.83 15.21
C LEU A 63 4.68 -4.46 14.21
N PRO A 64 4.55 -3.33 13.50
CA PRO A 64 5.58 -2.85 12.59
C PRO A 64 6.95 -2.73 13.29
N ALA A 65 8.00 -3.23 12.64
CA ALA A 65 9.36 -3.11 13.14
C ALA A 65 9.78 -1.65 13.25
N HIS A 66 10.62 -1.34 14.25
CA HIS A 66 11.22 -0.01 14.35
C HIS A 66 12.13 0.23 13.13
N HIS A 67 12.15 1.45 12.58
CA HIS A 67 12.87 1.73 11.34
C HIS A 67 14.38 1.40 11.41
N SER A 68 14.97 1.41 12.61
CA SER A 68 16.38 1.07 12.83
C SER A 68 16.69 -0.43 12.74
N GLU A 69 15.66 -1.28 12.84
CA GLU A 69 15.79 -2.74 12.74
C GLU A 69 15.70 -3.22 11.28
N LEU A 70 15.26 -2.36 10.38
CA LEU A 70 15.13 -2.70 8.97
C LEU A 70 16.52 -2.93 8.35
N PRO A 71 16.73 -4.05 7.61
CA PRO A 71 18.02 -4.35 7.01
C PRO A 71 18.37 -3.30 5.96
N VAL A 72 19.50 -2.63 6.16
CA VAL A 72 20.05 -1.69 5.18
C VAL A 72 20.92 -2.47 4.19
N PRO A 73 20.55 -2.54 2.89
CA PRO A 73 21.34 -3.27 1.91
C PRO A 73 22.72 -2.63 1.75
N TYR A 74 23.77 -3.44 1.79
CA TYR A 74 25.14 -2.98 1.55
C TYR A 74 25.27 -2.47 0.11
N ARG A 75 25.32 -1.15 -0.06
CA ARG A 75 25.60 -0.52 -1.35
C ARG A 75 27.11 -0.43 -1.49
N GLY A 76 27.73 -1.51 -1.97
CA GLY A 76 29.18 -1.64 -2.04
C GLY A 76 29.88 -0.40 -2.58
N GLY A 77 30.57 0.32 -1.68
CA GLY A 77 31.55 1.39 -1.92
C GLY A 77 31.15 2.58 -2.79
N ARG A 78 29.98 2.57 -3.43
CA ARG A 78 29.54 3.68 -4.27
C ARG A 78 29.14 4.81 -3.33
N PRO A 79 29.84 5.95 -3.35
CA PRO A 79 29.40 7.11 -2.59
C PRO A 79 27.94 7.36 -2.98
N LEU A 80 27.13 7.69 -1.98
CA LEU A 80 25.77 8.15 -2.18
C LEU A 80 25.88 9.23 -3.25
N ARG A 81 25.46 8.97 -4.50
CA ARG A 81 25.24 10.06 -5.43
C ARG A 81 24.19 10.89 -4.72
N GLN A 82 24.62 11.98 -4.09
CA GLN A 82 23.71 13.02 -3.64
C GLN A 82 22.77 13.20 -4.80
N ARG A 83 21.51 12.85 -4.56
CA ARG A 83 20.47 12.94 -5.57
C ARG A 83 20.36 14.45 -5.83
N LEU A 84 21.11 14.94 -6.80
CA LEU A 84 21.04 16.34 -7.27
C LEU A 84 19.70 16.62 -7.96
N GLN A 85 18.84 15.62 -8.08
CA GLN A 85 17.44 15.83 -8.42
C GLN A 85 16.80 16.45 -7.19
N ALA A 86 16.45 17.73 -7.29
CA ALA A 86 15.55 18.38 -6.35
C ALA A 86 14.37 17.45 -6.03
N PRO A 87 13.86 17.46 -4.79
CA PRO A 87 12.61 16.77 -4.48
C PRO A 87 11.57 17.16 -5.54
N PRO A 88 10.72 16.23 -6.01
CA PRO A 88 9.60 16.62 -6.86
C PRO A 88 8.87 17.79 -6.19
N THR A 89 8.46 18.80 -6.96
CA THR A 89 7.85 20.04 -6.45
C THR A 89 6.70 19.80 -5.49
N ASP A 90 6.05 18.65 -5.62
CA ASP A 90 4.86 18.27 -4.88
C ASP A 90 5.19 17.57 -3.54
N PHE A 91 6.46 17.28 -3.27
CA PHE A 91 6.90 16.63 -2.04
C PHE A 91 7.84 17.55 -1.25
N SER A 92 7.28 18.18 -0.21
CA SER A 92 8.05 18.98 0.75
C SER A 92 8.06 18.29 2.11
N VAL A 93 9.26 18.11 2.66
CA VAL A 93 9.46 17.54 4.01
C VAL A 93 9.06 18.55 5.10
N ASP A 94 9.05 19.84 4.75
CA ASP A 94 8.66 20.92 5.66
C ASP A 94 7.14 21.16 5.68
N LEU A 95 6.36 20.46 4.84
CA LEU A 95 4.92 20.62 4.82
C LEU A 95 4.29 20.02 6.09
N PRO A 96 3.36 20.74 6.75
CA PRO A 96 2.62 20.22 7.89
C PRO A 96 1.93 18.87 7.59
N LEU A 97 2.21 17.85 8.40
CA LEU A 97 1.61 16.50 8.29
C LEU A 97 0.10 16.46 8.59
N GLN A 98 -0.47 17.56 9.10
CA GLN A 98 -1.86 17.67 9.56
C GLN A 98 -2.86 17.22 8.47
N ASN A 99 -2.57 17.49 7.20
CA ASN A 99 -3.45 17.11 6.08
C ASN A 99 -3.34 15.63 5.70
N SER A 100 -2.23 14.98 6.05
CA SER A 100 -1.95 13.57 5.76
C SER A 100 -2.21 12.65 6.95
N ALA A 101 -2.24 13.20 8.16
CA ALA A 101 -2.42 12.45 9.39
C ALA A 101 -3.85 11.95 9.57
N VAL A 102 -3.98 10.74 10.10
CA VAL A 102 -5.27 10.18 10.54
C VAL A 102 -5.73 10.91 11.80
N ASN A 103 -7.04 11.12 11.95
CA ASN A 103 -7.58 11.76 13.14
C ASN A 103 -7.28 10.88 14.39
N PRO A 104 -6.61 11.39 15.42
CA PRO A 104 -6.21 10.60 16.60
C PRO A 104 -7.40 10.01 17.36
N MET A 105 -8.59 10.64 17.31
CA MET A 105 -9.79 10.10 17.94
C MET A 105 -10.21 8.75 17.34
N LEU A 106 -9.89 8.50 16.07
CA LEU A 106 -10.17 7.22 15.40
C LEU A 106 -9.19 6.12 15.80
N LEU A 107 -8.06 6.48 16.40
CA LEU A 107 -7.01 5.55 16.85
C LEU A 107 -7.18 5.15 18.31
N GLN A 108 -8.00 5.86 19.09
CA GLN A 108 -8.23 5.57 20.52
C GLN A 108 -8.58 4.11 20.82
N PRO A 109 -9.41 3.40 20.02
CA PRO A 109 -9.70 1.99 20.28
C PRO A 109 -8.47 1.08 20.22
N HIS A 110 -7.40 1.52 19.57
CA HIS A 110 -6.16 0.77 19.35
C HIS A 110 -4.99 1.28 20.21
N ALA A 111 -5.24 2.19 21.16
CA ALA A 111 -4.19 2.82 21.96
C ALA A 111 -3.38 1.83 22.82
N SER A 112 -3.92 0.66 23.14
CA SER A 112 -3.19 -0.38 23.89
C SER A 112 -2.12 -1.10 23.07
N CYS A 113 -2.13 -0.94 21.74
CA CYS A 113 -1.27 -1.64 20.79
C CYS A 113 -0.16 -0.75 20.20
N LEU A 114 -0.19 0.56 20.50
CA LEU A 114 0.78 1.57 20.06
C LEU A 114 1.75 1.88 21.19
#